data_AF-A0A927UC25-F1
#
_entry.id   AF-A0A927UC25-F1
#
_cell.length_a   1.000
_cell.length_b   1.000
_cell.length_c   1.000
_cell.angle_alpha   90.00
_cell.angle_beta   90.00
_cell.angle_gamma   90.00
#
_symmetry.space_group_name_H-M   'P 1'
#
loop_
_entity.id
_entity.type
_entity.pdbx_description
1 polymer ?
#
loop_
_entity_poly.entity_id
_entity_poly.type
_entity_poly.pdbx_seq_one_letter_code
_entity_poly.pdbx_strand_id
1 'polypeptide(L)'
;MAKNFIEIEDVSKGYEKRVKQSLSFKTGNFVWRCRFTTALDPATVNSDNLYVENESGVKMDTKFTYNDSTMEIELEPLEPYAQDTDYFLHITTKVKSKGGQSLKEPIQVKFRL
;
A
#
# COMPACT_ATOMS: atom_id res chain seq x y z
N MET A 1 -2.42 -27.44 -2.21
CA MET A 1 -2.65 -26.42 -1.16
C MET A 1 -2.19 -25.10 -1.75
N ALA A 2 -3.11 -24.27 -2.23
CA ALA A 2 -2.75 -23.00 -2.84
C ALA A 2 -2.22 -22.07 -1.75
N LYS A 3 -0.92 -21.83 -1.78
CA LYS A 3 -0.23 -20.86 -0.96
C LYS A 3 -0.54 -19.50 -1.59
N ASN A 4 -1.72 -18.93 -1.32
CA ASN A 4 -2.04 -17.55 -1.71
C ASN A 4 -1.24 -16.58 -0.84
N PHE A 5 0.07 -16.55 -1.01
CA PHE A 5 0.96 -15.57 -0.40
C PHE A 5 1.29 -14.57 -1.48
N ILE A 6 1.22 -13.29 -1.16
CA ILE A 6 1.87 -12.30 -2.01
C ILE A 6 3.38 -12.62 -2.01
N GLU A 7 4.03 -12.57 -3.16
CA GLU A 7 5.48 -12.52 -3.29
C GLU A 7 5.90 -11.05 -3.42
N ILE A 8 6.80 -10.58 -2.55
CA ILE A 8 7.37 -9.24 -2.67
C ILE A 8 8.63 -9.36 -3.53
N GLU A 9 8.57 -8.80 -4.73
CA GLU A 9 9.67 -8.90 -5.70
C GLU A 9 10.68 -7.76 -5.54
N ASP A 10 10.20 -6.54 -5.34
CA ASP A 10 11.05 -5.36 -5.22
C ASP A 10 10.44 -4.33 -4.27
N VAL A 11 11.29 -3.61 -3.57
CA VAL A 11 10.89 -2.55 -2.64
C VAL A 11 11.88 -1.40 -2.77
N SER A 12 11.39 -0.16 -2.68
CA SER A 12 12.27 1.01 -2.58
C SER A 12 13.37 0.84 -1.53
N LYS A 13 14.59 1.23 -1.91
CA LYS A 13 15.80 1.04 -1.09
C LYS A 13 15.60 1.49 0.36
N GLY A 14 15.97 0.64 1.31
CA GLY A 14 15.84 0.93 2.74
C GLY A 14 14.47 0.63 3.35
N TYR A 15 13.47 0.22 2.56
CA TYR A 15 12.17 -0.26 3.04
C TYR A 15 12.02 -1.79 3.00
N GLU A 16 13.00 -2.52 2.47
CA GLU A 16 12.99 -3.99 2.33
C GLU A 16 12.67 -4.71 3.65
N LYS A 17 13.24 -4.26 4.78
CA LYS A 17 13.01 -4.84 6.11
C LYS A 17 11.74 -4.33 6.80
N ARG A 18 11.06 -3.33 6.22
CA ARG A 18 9.86 -2.69 6.76
C ARG A 18 8.57 -3.28 6.19
N VAL A 19 8.63 -3.89 5.01
CA VAL A 19 7.51 -4.62 4.43
C VAL A 19 7.43 -5.99 5.11
N LYS A 20 6.29 -6.26 5.75
CA LYS A 20 6.02 -7.52 6.46
C LYS A 20 4.65 -8.03 6.09
N GLN A 21 4.56 -9.32 5.82
CA GLN A 21 3.30 -9.99 5.57
C GLN A 21 2.79 -10.62 6.86
N SER A 22 1.47 -10.55 7.06
CA SER A 22 0.80 -11.20 8.18
C SER A 22 -0.48 -11.86 7.69
N LEU A 23 -0.59 -13.17 7.92
CA LEU A 23 -1.78 -13.97 7.60
C LEU A 23 -2.89 -13.84 8.66
N SER A 24 -2.82 -12.82 9.52
CA SER A 24 -3.74 -12.69 10.67
C SER A 24 -5.16 -12.31 10.26
N PHE A 25 -5.39 -11.91 9.00
CA PHE A 25 -6.67 -11.39 8.53
C PHE A 25 -7.25 -12.29 7.41
N LYS A 26 -8.38 -12.93 7.70
CA LYS A 26 -9.12 -13.82 6.78
C LYS A 26 -10.11 -13.06 5.89
N THR A 27 -9.70 -11.93 5.32
CA THR A 27 -10.59 -11.12 4.46
C THR A 27 -10.73 -11.67 3.04
N GLY A 28 -10.01 -12.73 2.67
CA GLY A 28 -9.99 -13.28 1.31
C GLY A 28 -9.25 -12.39 0.30
N ASN A 29 -9.22 -11.08 0.56
CA ASN A 29 -8.45 -10.07 -0.15
C ASN A 29 -7.23 -9.64 0.68
N PHE A 30 -6.11 -9.41 -0.02
CA PHE A 30 -4.93 -8.82 0.58
C PHE A 30 -5.15 -7.32 0.80
N VAL A 31 -5.03 -6.90 2.05
CA VAL A 31 -5.15 -5.50 2.46
C VAL A 31 -3.75 -4.97 2.79
N TRP A 32 -3.41 -3.82 2.22
CA TRP A 32 -2.17 -3.14 2.56
C TRP A 32 -2.37 -2.25 3.78
N ARG A 33 -1.45 -2.37 4.75
CA ARG A 33 -1.42 -1.52 5.94
C ARG A 33 -0.13 -0.73 5.97
N CYS A 34 -0.24 0.57 5.77
CA CYS A 34 0.90 1.48 5.76
C CYS A 34 0.92 2.28 7.06
N ARG A 35 1.87 2.00 7.95
CA ARG A 35 2.06 2.73 9.20
C ARG A 35 3.10 3.84 9.03
N PHE A 36 2.74 5.04 9.46
CA PHE A 36 3.62 6.21 9.44
C PHE A 36 4.10 6.55 10.85
N THR A 37 5.20 7.28 10.92
CA THR A 37 5.78 7.74 12.20
C THR A 37 5.15 9.04 12.71
N THR A 38 4.36 9.70 11.86
CA THR A 38 3.75 11.00 12.11
C THR A 38 2.31 10.97 11.59
N ALA A 39 1.40 11.67 12.28
CA ALA A 39 0.03 11.83 11.83
C ALA A 39 -0.04 12.49 10.44
N LEU A 40 -0.82 11.89 9.55
CA LEU A 40 -1.02 12.31 8.17
C LEU A 40 -2.20 13.25 8.06
N ASP A 41 -2.17 14.10 7.04
CA ASP A 41 -3.33 14.86 6.61
C ASP A 41 -4.27 13.93 5.82
N PRO A 42 -5.47 13.61 6.35
CA PRO A 42 -6.41 12.71 5.69
C PRO A 42 -6.83 13.21 4.30
N ALA A 43 -6.79 14.52 4.03
CA ALA A 43 -7.10 15.06 2.71
C ALA A 43 -6.10 14.60 1.63
N THR A 44 -4.88 14.23 2.03
CA THR A 44 -3.83 13.75 1.13
C THR A 44 -3.82 12.22 0.96
N VAL A 45 -4.62 11.50 1.73
CA VAL A 45 -4.76 10.04 1.64
C VAL A 45 -5.87 9.71 0.64
N ASN A 46 -5.49 9.60 -0.63
CA ASN A 46 -6.41 9.34 -1.75
C ASN A 46 -5.70 8.64 -2.92
N SER A 47 -6.48 8.21 -3.92
CA SER A 47 -6.03 7.44 -5.09
C SER A 47 -5.08 8.18 -6.05
N ASP A 48 -4.88 9.49 -5.90
CA ASP A 48 -3.85 10.23 -6.66
C ASP A 48 -2.47 10.04 -6.03
N ASN A 49 -2.43 10.01 -4.69
CA ASN A 49 -1.20 10.02 -3.93
C ASN A 49 -0.77 8.62 -3.45
N LEU A 50 -1.73 7.71 -3.31
CA LEU A 50 -1.57 6.36 -2.83
C LEU A 50 -2.45 5.45 -3.67
N TYR A 51 -1.87 4.53 -4.44
CA TYR A 51 -2.63 3.65 -5.31
C TYR A 51 -1.87 2.35 -5.59
N VAL A 52 -2.62 1.35 -6.04
CA VAL A 52 -2.04 0.11 -6.59
C VAL A 52 -2.32 0.10 -8.08
N GLU A 53 -1.32 -0.22 -8.89
CA GLU A 53 -1.47 -0.47 -10.32
C GLU A 53 -1.01 -1.88 -10.68
N ASN A 54 -1.54 -2.43 -11.76
CA ASN A 54 -1.09 -3.71 -12.33
C ASN A 54 0.08 -3.50 -13.30
N GLU A 55 0.63 -4.59 -13.82
CA GLU A 55 1.70 -4.57 -14.83
C GLU A 55 1.39 -3.79 -16.11
N SER A 56 0.10 -3.60 -16.42
CA SER A 56 -0.37 -2.81 -17.57
C SER A 56 -0.50 -1.32 -17.26
N GLY A 57 -0.19 -0.88 -16.04
CA GLY A 57 -0.31 0.51 -15.58
C GLY A 57 -1.75 0.94 -15.24
N VAL A 58 -2.66 -0.02 -15.10
CA VAL A 58 -4.06 0.25 -14.73
C VAL A 58 -4.16 0.34 -13.22
N LYS A 59 -4.63 1.48 -12.71
CA LYS A 59 -4.89 1.67 -11.29
C LYS A 59 -6.09 0.84 -10.84
N MET A 60 -5.94 0.14 -9.73
CA MET A 60 -7.01 -0.61 -9.10
C MET A 60 -7.87 0.29 -8.22
N ASP A 61 -9.18 0.08 -8.30
CA ASP A 61 -10.12 0.70 -7.36
C ASP A 61 -9.86 0.18 -5.95
N THR A 62 -9.58 1.12 -5.06
CA THR A 62 -9.11 0.84 -3.70
C THR A 62 -9.83 1.76 -2.73
N LYS A 63 -10.29 1.18 -1.63
CA LYS A 63 -10.87 1.91 -0.51
C LYS A 63 -9.77 2.26 0.48
N PHE A 64 -9.67 3.54 0.81
CA PHE A 64 -8.69 4.07 1.75
C PHE A 64 -9.35 4.38 3.08
N THR A 65 -8.79 3.86 4.16
CA THR A 65 -9.18 4.21 5.53
C THR A 65 -7.95 4.69 6.28
N TYR A 66 -8.02 5.87 6.88
CA TYR A 66 -6.94 6.41 7.70
C TYR A 66 -7.34 6.43 9.17
N ASN A 67 -6.48 5.89 10.03
CA ASN A 67 -6.64 5.94 11.48
C ASN A 67 -5.58 6.88 12.09
N ASP A 68 -6.03 8.04 12.58
CA ASP A 68 -5.16 9.06 13.17
C ASP A 68 -4.48 8.59 14.46
N SER A 69 -5.17 7.76 15.27
CA SER A 69 -4.65 7.28 16.55
C SER A 69 -3.50 6.30 16.39
N THR A 70 -3.53 5.47 15.35
CA THR A 70 -2.46 4.51 15.07
C THR A 70 -1.50 4.95 13.97
N MET A 71 -1.82 6.05 13.27
CA MET A 71 -1.09 6.58 12.11
C MET A 71 -0.98 5.55 10.99
N GLU A 72 -2.06 4.80 10.77
CA GLU A 72 -2.11 3.72 9.78
C GLU A 72 -3.10 4.06 8.67
N ILE A 73 -2.70 3.78 7.44
CA ILE A 73 -3.60 3.72 6.29
C ILE A 73 -3.87 2.27 5.96
N GLU A 74 -5.13 1.93 5.79
CA GLU A 74 -5.60 0.65 5.25
C GLU A 74 -6.05 0.86 3.81
N LEU A 75 -5.49 0.07 2.90
CA LEU A 75 -5.85 0.05 1.49
C LEU A 75 -6.49 -1.31 1.21
N GLU A 76 -7.80 -1.29 1.01
CA GLU A 76 -8.59 -2.47 0.67
C GLU A 76 -8.92 -2.41 -0.82
N PRO A 77 -8.38 -3.32 -1.65
CA PRO A 77 -8.76 -3.39 -3.05
C PRO A 77 -10.22 -3.86 -3.17
N LEU A 78 -11.00 -3.18 -4.03
CA LEU A 78 -12.40 -3.55 -4.27
C LEU A 78 -12.52 -4.86 -5.05
N GLU A 79 -11.49 -5.18 -5.83
CA GLU A 79 -11.36 -6.41 -6.59
C GLU A 79 -10.16 -7.23 -6.09
N PRO A 80 -10.27 -8.56 -6.01
CA PRO A 80 -9.14 -9.41 -5.63
C PRO A 80 -8.00 -9.31 -6.64
N TYR A 81 -6.76 -9.42 -6.17
CA TYR A 81 -5.59 -9.52 -7.05
C TYR A 81 -5.65 -10.82 -7.87
N ALA A 82 -5.31 -10.71 -9.16
CA ALA A 82 -5.18 -11.85 -10.04
C ALA A 82 -3.91 -12.64 -9.71
N GLN A 83 -3.97 -13.97 -9.87
CA GLN A 83 -2.79 -14.83 -9.76
C GLN A 83 -1.85 -14.60 -10.93
N ASP A 84 -0.55 -14.76 -10.70
CA ASP A 84 0.48 -14.66 -11.74
C ASP A 84 0.54 -13.26 -12.39
N THR A 85 0.05 -12.22 -11.70
CA THR A 85 0.06 -10.82 -12.18
C THR A 85 0.92 -9.94 -11.29
N ASP A 86 1.79 -9.14 -11.90
CA ASP A 86 2.62 -8.19 -11.18
C ASP A 86 1.80 -6.93 -10.83
N TYR A 87 1.96 -6.47 -9.60
CA TYR A 87 1.34 -5.27 -9.07
C TYR A 87 2.38 -4.36 -8.43
N PHE A 88 2.05 -3.07 -8.41
CA PHE A 88 2.89 -2.04 -7.84
C PHE A 88 2.06 -1.19 -6.90
N LEU A 89 2.44 -1.17 -5.62
CA LEU A 89 1.90 -0.22 -4.65
C LEU A 89 2.75 1.05 -4.69
N HIS A 90 2.13 2.18 -4.95
CA HIS A 90 2.77 3.48 -5.02
C HIS A 90 2.33 4.38 -3.86
N ILE A 91 3.31 4.90 -3.12
CA ILE A 91 3.14 5.94 -2.11
C ILE A 91 3.97 7.15 -2.55
N THR A 92 3.30 8.20 -3.00
CA THR A 92 3.97 9.39 -3.53
C THR A 92 4.39 10.35 -2.40
N THR A 93 5.29 11.28 -2.72
CA THR A 93 5.70 12.36 -1.81
C THR A 93 4.60 13.40 -1.56
N LYS A 94 3.48 13.34 -2.29
CA LYS A 94 2.31 14.21 -2.09
C LYS A 94 1.47 13.82 -0.87
N VAL A 95 1.69 12.64 -0.30
CA VAL A 95 1.17 12.30 1.03
C VAL A 95 1.86 13.20 2.06
N LYS A 96 1.08 14.00 2.80
CA LYS A 96 1.59 14.99 3.75
C LYS A 96 1.24 14.62 5.19
N SER A 97 2.13 14.98 6.11
CA SER A 97 1.80 15.04 7.53
C SER A 97 0.82 16.18 7.82
N LYS A 98 0.14 16.14 8.96
CA LYS A 98 -0.66 17.29 9.45
C LYS A 98 0.15 18.58 9.57
N GLY A 99 1.45 18.48 9.76
CA GLY A 99 2.38 19.62 9.76
C GLY A 99 2.82 20.08 8.37
N GLY A 100 2.27 19.53 7.30
CA GLY A 100 2.58 19.87 5.91
C GLY A 100 3.88 19.26 5.37
N GLN A 101 4.51 18.34 6.10
CA GLN A 101 5.74 17.68 5.66
C GLN A 101 5.44 16.53 4.72
N SER A 102 6.17 16.46 3.60
CA SER A 102 6.11 15.37 2.64
C SER A 102 7.05 14.22 2.98
N LEU A 103 6.81 13.04 2.40
CA LEU A 103 7.82 11.98 2.36
C LEU A 103 9.08 12.46 1.63
N LYS A 104 10.25 12.01 2.08
CA LYS A 104 11.53 12.37 1.45
C LYS A 104 11.63 11.84 0.03
N GLU A 105 11.17 10.61 -0.17
CA GLU A 105 11.23 9.89 -1.43
C GLU A 105 9.91 9.11 -1.58
N PRO A 106 9.42 8.89 -2.81
CA PRO A 106 8.29 8.01 -3.03
C PRO A 106 8.68 6.57 -2.66
N ILE A 107 7.70 5.81 -2.20
CA ILE A 107 7.86 4.40 -1.87
C ILE A 107 7.07 3.60 -2.89
N GLN A 108 7.72 2.59 -3.46
CA GLN A 108 7.13 1.63 -4.36
C GLN A 108 7.40 0.23 -3.84
N VAL A 109 6.40 -0.63 -3.93
CA VAL A 109 6.51 -2.06 -3.65
C VAL A 109 5.99 -2.83 -4.85
N LYS A 110 6.86 -3.60 -5.52
CA LYS A 110 6.47 -4.58 -6.54
C LYS A 110 6.13 -5.88 -5.85
N PHE A 111 4.96 -6.42 -6.18
CA PHE A 111 4.50 -7.66 -5.60
C PHE A 111 3.63 -8.45 -6.58
N ARG A 112 3.59 -9.77 -6.39
CA ARG A 112 2.85 -10.71 -7.23
C ARG A 112 2.03 -11.66 -6.37
N LEU A 113 0.95 -12.24 -6.90
CA LEU A 113 0.15 -13.26 -6.21
C LEU A 113 0.36 -14.67 -6.77
#